data_AF-A0A1S9PBI8-F1
#
_entry.id   AF-A0A1S9PBI8-F1
#
_cell.length_a   1.000
_cell.length_b   1.000
_cell.length_c   1.000
_cell.angle_alpha   90.00
_cell.angle_beta   90.00
_cell.angle_gamma   90.00
#
_symmetry.space_group_name_H-M   'P 1'
#
loop_
_entity.id
_entity.type
_entity.pdbx_description
1 polymer ?
#
loop_
_entity_poly.entity_id
_entity_poly.type
_entity_poly.pdbx_seq_one_letter_code
_entity_poly.pdbx_strand_id
1 'polypeptide(L)'
;MEAVQTNYPNLASETFNHGRKHYFIDIKRAVNNKHFLLITSSEQYQNEQRYDRQTVMVWEEDLAVFVEAFSMVLSKLAYGQLELPPARMEVLKDEEPKGMMAIPEYDRPREKLHALGAGSLSNAELLAILLGTGSSELSVLDLCGRIMQSVGDEPSRLPLRTAEDYCRFPGVGVAKAATLMAALELGRRAYLPAKH
;
A
#
# COMPACT_ATOMS: atom_id res chain seq x y z
N MET A 1 -5.93 11.34 17.57
CA MET A 1 -5.80 9.89 17.30
C MET A 1 -4.57 9.43 18.04
N GLU A 2 -4.78 8.65 19.10
CA GLU A 2 -3.69 8.01 19.84
C GLU A 2 -2.86 7.13 18.91
N ALA A 3 -1.57 7.03 19.22
CA ALA A 3 -0.65 6.10 18.61
C ALA A 3 -1.33 4.74 18.41
N VAL A 4 -1.23 4.15 17.22
CA VAL A 4 -1.34 2.69 17.11
C VAL A 4 -0.15 2.14 17.89
N GLN A 5 -0.33 1.98 19.19
CA GLN A 5 0.62 1.34 20.07
C GLN A 5 0.52 -0.14 19.70
N THR A 6 1.36 -0.55 18.76
CA THR A 6 1.41 -1.93 18.32
C THR A 6 1.71 -2.79 19.55
N ASN A 7 0.83 -3.74 19.88
CA ASN A 7 0.94 -4.59 21.06
C ASN A 7 2.07 -5.66 20.94
N TYR A 8 3.08 -5.38 20.12
CA TYR A 8 4.21 -6.25 19.86
C TYR A 8 5.38 -5.84 20.76
N PRO A 9 6.03 -6.79 21.44
CA PRO A 9 7.17 -6.48 22.30
C PRO A 9 8.33 -5.91 21.48
N ASN A 10 8.91 -4.83 21.98
CA ASN A 10 10.19 -4.30 21.50
C ASN A 10 11.31 -5.23 21.97
N LEU A 11 12.13 -5.68 21.03
CA LEU A 11 13.37 -6.40 21.29
C LEU A 11 14.57 -5.46 21.35
N ALA A 12 14.54 -4.40 20.55
CA ALA A 12 15.52 -3.32 20.56
C ALA A 12 14.84 -2.03 20.11
N SER A 13 15.26 -0.89 20.67
CA SER A 13 14.71 0.42 20.32
C SER A 13 15.81 1.48 20.41
N GLU A 14 15.87 2.33 19.40
CA GLU A 14 16.65 3.57 19.39
C GLU A 14 15.70 4.75 19.16
N THR A 15 15.96 5.88 19.80
CA THR A 15 15.11 7.08 19.70
C THR A 15 15.95 8.34 19.70
N PHE A 16 15.66 9.25 18.78
CA PHE A 16 16.34 10.53 18.68
C PHE A 16 15.40 11.62 18.17
N ASN A 17 15.75 12.87 18.44
CA ASN A 17 14.91 14.03 18.11
C ASN A 17 15.67 15.01 17.21
N HIS A 18 14.95 15.65 16.30
CA HIS A 18 15.46 16.77 15.52
C HIS A 18 14.38 17.84 15.38
N GLY A 19 14.53 18.95 16.13
CA GLY A 19 13.52 20.00 16.20
C GLY A 19 12.20 19.49 16.78
N ARG A 20 11.12 19.57 16.00
CA ARG A 20 9.77 19.08 16.37
C ARG A 20 9.51 17.63 15.98
N LYS A 21 10.50 16.97 15.34
CA LYS A 21 10.40 15.59 14.88
C LYS A 21 11.03 14.64 15.89
N HIS A 22 10.29 13.61 16.22
CA HIS A 22 10.71 12.48 17.04
C HIS A 22 10.86 11.26 16.14
N TYR A 23 12.01 10.59 16.20
CA TYR A 23 12.30 9.41 15.42
C TYR A 23 12.44 8.19 16.32
N PHE A 24 11.84 7.08 15.90
CA PHE A 24 11.89 5.80 16.59
C PHE A 24 12.37 4.73 15.61
N ILE A 25 13.32 3.91 16.01
CA ILE A 25 13.80 2.75 15.27
C ILE A 25 13.66 1.54 16.19
N ASP A 26 12.66 0.70 15.92
CA ASP A 26 12.35 -0.46 16.76
C ASP A 26 12.58 -1.77 16.00
N ILE A 27 13.13 -2.78 16.67
CA ILE A 27 12.96 -4.18 16.30
C ILE A 27 11.87 -4.78 17.18
N LYS A 28 10.83 -5.31 16.57
CA LYS A 28 9.66 -5.91 17.25
C LYS A 28 9.49 -7.36 16.87
N ARG A 29 8.84 -8.13 17.74
CA ARG A 29 8.46 -9.53 17.47
C ARG A 29 6.94 -9.67 17.31
N ALA A 30 6.50 -10.20 16.18
CA ALA A 30 5.10 -10.51 15.93
C ALA A 30 4.66 -11.79 16.66
N VAL A 31 3.34 -12.07 16.70
CA VAL A 31 2.77 -13.27 17.36
C VAL A 31 3.30 -14.58 16.75
N ASN A 32 3.65 -14.56 15.47
CA ASN A 32 4.21 -15.71 14.74
C ASN A 32 5.73 -15.90 14.98
N ASN A 33 6.31 -15.23 15.98
CA ASN A 33 7.75 -15.19 16.28
C ASN A 33 8.66 -14.58 15.21
N LYS A 34 8.10 -14.02 14.13
CA LYS A 34 8.91 -13.27 13.15
C LYS A 34 9.23 -11.88 13.67
N HIS A 35 10.39 -11.38 13.27
CA HIS A 35 10.83 -10.04 13.60
C HIS A 35 10.50 -9.05 12.49
N PHE A 36 10.40 -7.78 12.86
CA PHE A 36 10.31 -6.69 11.90
C PHE A 36 10.94 -5.42 12.48
N LEU A 37 11.53 -4.63 11.58
CA LEU A 37 12.02 -3.28 11.82
C LEU A 37 10.88 -2.30 11.61
N LEU A 38 10.78 -1.32 12.50
CA LEU A 38 9.85 -0.22 12.43
C LEU A 38 10.60 1.11 12.56
N ILE A 39 10.60 1.92 11.51
CA ILE A 39 11.14 3.27 11.53
C ILE A 39 9.98 4.24 11.52
N THR A 40 9.84 5.05 12.55
CA THR A 40 8.76 6.03 12.68
C THR A 40 9.31 7.43 12.83
N SER A 41 8.80 8.37 12.04
CA SER A 41 8.94 9.81 12.27
C SER A 41 7.60 10.35 12.77
N SER A 42 7.63 11.13 13.84
CA SER A 42 6.45 11.75 14.45
C SER A 42 6.70 13.25 14.61
N GLU A 43 5.82 14.08 14.04
CA GLU A 43 5.87 15.54 14.16
C GLU A 43 4.59 16.04 14.85
N GLN A 44 4.73 16.99 15.78
CA GLN A 44 3.59 17.57 16.49
C GLN A 44 3.21 18.93 15.90
N TYR A 45 1.92 19.11 15.54
CA TYR A 45 1.39 20.41 15.12
C TYR A 45 1.28 21.37 16.31
N GLN A 46 1.58 22.65 16.10
CA GLN A 46 1.38 23.68 17.13
C GLN A 46 -0.12 23.81 17.46
N ASN A 47 -0.44 23.81 18.76
CA ASN A 47 -1.79 23.95 19.33
C ASN A 47 -2.76 22.77 19.17
N GLU A 48 -2.33 21.61 18.66
CA GLU A 48 -3.17 20.41 18.59
C GLU A 48 -2.52 19.20 19.27
N GLN A 49 -3.30 18.36 19.96
CA GLN A 49 -2.87 17.03 20.41
C GLN A 49 -2.88 16.01 19.25
N ARG A 50 -2.41 16.43 18.07
CA ARG A 50 -2.39 15.62 16.86
C ARG A 50 -0.96 15.53 16.34
N TYR A 51 -0.49 14.30 16.17
CA TYR A 51 0.81 13.99 15.62
C TYR A 51 0.65 13.55 14.17
N ASP A 52 1.45 14.11 13.27
CA ASP A 52 1.69 13.50 11.96
C ASP A 52 2.72 12.39 12.13
N ARG A 53 2.41 11.20 11.61
CA ARG A 53 3.27 10.03 11.77
C ARG A 53 3.47 9.33 10.44
N GLN A 54 4.73 9.18 10.08
CA GLN A 54 5.16 8.38 8.95
C GLN A 54 5.91 7.17 9.48
N THR A 55 5.51 5.97 9.04
CA THR A 55 6.07 4.73 9.51
C THR A 55 6.45 3.83 8.33
N VAL A 56 7.67 3.33 8.35
CA VAL A 56 8.18 2.29 7.46
C VAL A 56 8.34 1.01 8.27
N MET A 57 7.82 -0.10 7.76
CA MET A 57 7.93 -1.42 8.37
C MET A 57 8.63 -2.37 7.40
N VAL A 58 9.63 -3.10 7.88
CA VAL A 58 10.40 -4.08 7.09
C VAL A 58 10.44 -5.39 7.84
N TRP A 59 9.95 -6.47 7.21
CA TRP A 59 9.95 -7.80 7.82
C TRP A 59 11.33 -8.46 7.75
N GLU A 60 11.59 -9.42 8.64
CA GLU A 60 12.89 -10.09 8.75
C GLU A 60 13.40 -10.70 7.44
N GLU A 61 12.52 -11.14 6.55
CA GLU A 61 12.92 -11.71 5.26
C GLU A 61 13.55 -10.66 4.32
N ASP A 62 13.17 -9.40 4.47
CA ASP A 62 13.61 -8.28 3.61
C ASP A 62 14.72 -7.44 4.26
N LEU A 63 15.03 -7.67 5.54
CA LEU A 63 15.98 -6.84 6.30
C LEU A 63 17.38 -6.81 5.69
N ALA A 64 17.86 -7.93 5.17
CA ALA A 64 19.20 -8.00 4.59
C ALA A 64 19.33 -7.08 3.36
N VAL A 65 18.38 -7.17 2.44
CA VAL A 65 18.33 -6.35 1.22
C VAL A 65 18.10 -4.87 1.57
N PHE A 66 17.25 -4.60 2.56
CA PHE A 66 17.03 -3.25 3.06
C PHE A 66 18.31 -2.62 3.61
N VAL A 67 19.06 -3.32 4.46
CA VAL A 67 20.31 -2.81 5.05
C VAL A 67 21.36 -2.58 3.97
N GLU A 68 21.48 -3.48 2.99
CA GLU A 68 22.39 -3.31 1.87
C GLU A 68 22.06 -2.05 1.06
N ALA A 69 20.80 -1.92 0.64
CA ALA A 69 20.35 -0.76 -0.13
C ALA A 69 20.49 0.55 0.66
N PHE A 70 20.11 0.54 1.94
CA PHE A 70 20.23 1.69 2.83
C PHE A 70 21.69 2.12 3.02
N SER A 71 22.59 1.17 3.25
CA SER A 71 24.03 1.42 3.40
C SER A 71 24.65 1.98 2.12
N MET A 72 24.26 1.46 0.96
CA MET A 72 24.71 1.96 -0.34
C MET A 72 24.28 3.41 -0.55
N VAL A 73 23.03 3.76 -0.27
CA VAL A 73 22.53 5.14 -0.40
C VAL A 73 23.25 6.09 0.56
N LEU A 74 23.43 5.69 1.81
CA LEU A 74 24.15 6.51 2.79
C LEU A 74 25.62 6.70 2.43
N SER A 75 26.26 5.68 1.87
CA SER A 75 27.65 5.77 1.39
C SER A 75 27.75 6.77 0.23
N LYS A 76 26.82 6.73 -0.73
CA LYS A 76 26.77 7.73 -1.82
C LYS A 76 26.61 9.16 -1.28
N LEU A 77 25.75 9.35 -0.28
CA LEU A 77 25.58 10.63 0.41
C LEU A 77 26.88 11.07 1.12
N ALA A 78 27.52 10.18 1.88
CA ALA A 78 28.71 10.49 2.68
C ALA A 78 29.94 10.82 1.83
N TYR A 79 30.12 10.13 0.71
CA TYR A 79 31.27 10.31 -0.20
C TYR A 79 31.01 11.32 -1.32
N GLY A 80 29.91 12.07 -1.28
CA GLY A 80 29.60 13.12 -2.25
C GLY A 80 29.32 12.61 -3.67
N GLN A 81 28.97 11.34 -3.81
CA GLN A 81 28.63 10.69 -5.09
C GLN A 81 27.13 10.82 -5.43
N LEU A 82 26.48 11.86 -4.91
CA LEU A 82 25.10 12.20 -5.25
C LEU A 82 25.08 12.94 -6.58
N GLU A 83 25.38 12.22 -7.65
CA GLU A 83 24.93 12.66 -8.96
C GLU A 83 23.41 12.59 -8.94
N LEU A 84 22.75 13.72 -9.22
CA LEU A 84 21.36 13.67 -9.68
C LEU A 84 21.36 12.64 -10.80
N PRO A 85 20.58 11.55 -10.69
CA PRO A 85 20.50 10.62 -11.82
C PRO A 85 20.18 11.46 -13.04
N PRO A 86 20.94 11.31 -14.15
CA PRO A 86 20.66 12.07 -15.37
C PRO A 86 19.17 11.96 -15.64
N ALA A 87 18.51 13.09 -15.96
CA ALA A 87 17.07 13.17 -16.16
C ALA A 87 16.60 11.89 -16.86
N ARG A 88 15.92 11.06 -16.08
CA ARG A 88 15.91 9.60 -16.15
C ARG A 88 15.91 9.04 -17.59
N MET A 89 17.08 8.70 -18.12
CA MET A 89 17.23 7.76 -19.24
C MET A 89 18.63 7.13 -19.21
N GLU A 90 18.72 5.92 -18.66
CA GLU A 90 19.27 4.76 -19.38
C GLU A 90 18.96 3.46 -18.61
N VAL A 91 17.95 2.75 -19.12
CA VAL A 91 17.77 1.30 -19.24
C VAL A 91 18.47 0.40 -18.20
N LEU A 92 17.74 0.07 -17.14
CA LEU A 92 17.80 -1.25 -16.49
C LEU A 92 16.40 -1.86 -16.64
N LYS A 93 16.32 -2.93 -17.46
CA LYS A 93 15.16 -3.82 -17.73
C LYS A 93 13.78 -3.35 -17.20
N ASP A 94 12.92 -2.93 -18.14
CA ASP A 94 11.46 -2.82 -18.09
C ASP A 94 10.76 -3.19 -16.76
N GLU A 95 10.82 -2.31 -15.77
CA GLU A 95 9.81 -2.25 -14.72
C GLU A 95 9.42 -0.77 -14.59
N GLU A 96 8.39 -0.35 -15.34
CA GLU A 96 7.67 0.90 -15.05
C GLU A 96 7.32 0.95 -13.56
N PRO A 97 7.28 2.12 -12.91
CA PRO A 97 6.94 2.20 -11.50
C PRO A 97 5.56 1.57 -11.25
N LYS A 98 5.54 0.34 -10.73
CA LYS A 98 4.31 -0.39 -10.43
C LYS A 98 3.69 0.16 -9.16
N GLY A 99 2.51 0.76 -9.28
CA GLY A 99 1.66 1.12 -8.16
C GLY A 99 1.07 2.53 -8.24
N MET A 100 0.10 2.82 -7.37
CA MET A 100 -0.63 4.10 -7.35
C MET A 100 0.26 5.36 -7.24
N MET A 101 1.49 5.24 -6.72
CA MET A 101 2.43 6.38 -6.62
C MET A 101 2.98 6.85 -7.97
N ALA A 102 2.90 6.04 -9.04
CA ALA A 102 3.29 6.43 -10.39
C ALA A 102 2.26 7.30 -11.11
N ILE A 103 1.03 7.35 -10.59
CA ILE A 103 -0.09 8.06 -11.17
C ILE A 103 -0.09 9.48 -10.60
N PRO A 104 -0.27 10.53 -11.44
CA PRO A 104 -0.49 11.89 -10.96
C PRO A 104 -1.56 11.90 -9.87
N GLU A 105 -1.39 12.69 -8.80
CA GLU A 105 -2.30 12.65 -7.64
C GLU A 105 -3.77 12.80 -8.02
N TYR A 106 -4.08 13.63 -9.01
CA TYR A 106 -5.45 13.83 -9.51
C TYR A 106 -6.05 12.62 -10.24
N ASP A 107 -5.20 11.75 -10.79
CA ASP A 107 -5.62 10.55 -11.52
C ASP A 107 -5.62 9.30 -10.62
N ARG A 108 -5.14 9.42 -9.37
CA ARG A 108 -5.19 8.32 -8.42
C ARG A 108 -6.66 8.01 -8.07
N PRO A 109 -7.07 6.73 -8.03
CA PRO A 109 -8.47 6.38 -7.90
C PRO A 109 -9.19 6.98 -6.68
N ARG A 110 -8.54 7.04 -5.51
CA ARG A 110 -9.18 7.55 -4.28
C ARG A 110 -9.39 9.06 -4.33
N GLU A 111 -8.40 9.77 -4.84
CA GLU A 111 -8.39 11.21 -5.03
C GLU A 111 -9.40 11.61 -6.12
N LYS A 112 -9.42 10.89 -7.24
CA LYS A 112 -10.41 11.03 -8.32
C LYS A 112 -11.83 10.75 -7.83
N LEU A 113 -12.04 9.73 -7.01
CA LEU A 113 -13.32 9.45 -6.36
C LEU A 113 -13.78 10.63 -5.48
N HIS A 114 -12.87 11.24 -4.73
CA HIS A 114 -13.20 12.39 -3.89
C HIS A 114 -13.52 13.64 -4.71
N ALA A 115 -12.78 13.89 -5.79
CA ALA A 115 -12.93 15.09 -6.61
C ALA A 115 -14.11 15.03 -7.60
N LEU A 116 -14.33 13.88 -8.24
CA LEU A 116 -15.24 13.72 -9.38
C LEU A 116 -16.38 12.72 -9.13
N GLY A 117 -16.35 11.99 -8.02
CA GLY A 117 -17.36 11.00 -7.66
C GLY A 117 -17.25 9.67 -8.41
N ALA A 118 -18.02 8.68 -7.95
CA ALA A 118 -17.89 7.27 -8.37
C ALA A 118 -18.14 7.02 -9.87
N GLY A 119 -18.99 7.82 -10.51
CA GLY A 119 -19.31 7.68 -11.93
C GLY A 119 -18.16 8.04 -12.89
N SER A 120 -17.10 8.69 -12.39
CA SER A 120 -15.91 9.05 -13.17
C SER A 120 -14.85 7.95 -13.23
N LEU A 121 -15.01 6.88 -12.44
CA LEU A 121 -14.06 5.79 -12.36
C LEU A 121 -14.47 4.63 -13.26
N SER A 122 -13.47 4.00 -13.87
CA SER A 122 -13.60 2.70 -14.50
C SER A 122 -13.84 1.61 -13.46
N ASN A 123 -14.37 0.47 -13.90
CA ASN A 123 -14.56 -0.69 -13.04
C ASN A 123 -13.24 -1.17 -12.40
N ALA A 124 -12.14 -1.14 -13.15
CA ALA A 124 -10.82 -1.49 -12.64
C ALA A 124 -10.33 -0.52 -11.55
N GLU A 125 -10.59 0.78 -11.70
CA GLU A 125 -10.27 1.78 -10.66
C GLU A 125 -11.12 1.58 -9.39
N LEU A 126 -12.42 1.27 -9.54
CA LEU A 126 -13.29 0.95 -8.40
C LEU A 126 -12.78 -0.28 -7.64
N LEU A 127 -12.40 -1.34 -8.35
CA LEU A 127 -11.78 -2.52 -7.74
C LEU A 127 -10.44 -2.17 -7.08
N ALA A 128 -9.63 -1.31 -7.69
CA ALA A 128 -8.33 -0.93 -7.15
C ALA A 128 -8.43 -0.16 -5.84
N ILE A 129 -9.48 0.66 -5.66
CA ILE A 129 -9.77 1.32 -4.38
C ILE A 129 -10.02 0.28 -3.28
N LEU A 130 -10.84 -0.73 -3.57
CA LEU A 130 -11.18 -1.81 -2.64
C LEU A 130 -9.96 -2.66 -2.28
N LEU A 131 -9.15 -3.03 -3.27
CA LEU A 131 -7.98 -3.89 -3.05
C LEU A 131 -6.81 -3.16 -2.40
N GLY A 132 -6.69 -1.84 -2.63
CA GLY A 132 -5.72 -0.95 -2.02
C GLY A 132 -4.27 -1.12 -2.50
N THR A 133 -3.81 -2.35 -2.71
CA THR A 133 -2.44 -2.65 -3.18
C THR A 133 -2.43 -3.74 -4.24
N GLY A 134 -1.38 -3.74 -5.06
CA GLY A 134 -1.14 -4.75 -6.10
C GLY A 134 -0.47 -6.00 -5.54
N SER A 135 0.25 -6.71 -6.39
CA SER A 135 1.17 -7.79 -6.02
C SER A 135 2.62 -7.28 -6.07
N SER A 136 3.59 -8.16 -5.78
CA SER A 136 5.00 -7.89 -6.06
C SER A 136 5.30 -7.68 -7.56
N GLU A 137 4.44 -8.21 -8.43
CA GLU A 137 4.65 -8.24 -9.89
C GLU A 137 3.70 -7.33 -10.68
N LEU A 138 2.58 -6.91 -10.09
CA LEU A 138 1.55 -6.14 -10.78
C LEU A 138 1.11 -4.96 -9.93
N SER A 139 0.94 -3.80 -10.56
CA SER A 139 0.24 -2.70 -9.90
C SER A 139 -1.20 -3.11 -9.56
N VAL A 140 -1.81 -2.42 -8.61
CA VAL A 140 -3.21 -2.68 -8.25
C VAL A 140 -4.17 -2.46 -9.42
N LEU A 141 -3.87 -1.50 -10.31
CA LEU A 141 -4.69 -1.24 -11.49
C LEU A 141 -4.53 -2.34 -12.53
N ASP A 142 -3.30 -2.82 -12.78
CA ASP A 142 -3.07 -3.94 -13.71
C ASP A 142 -3.73 -5.22 -13.20
N LEU A 143 -3.62 -5.48 -11.90
CA LEU A 143 -4.27 -6.61 -11.25
C LEU A 143 -5.79 -6.54 -11.43
N CYS A 144 -6.39 -5.38 -11.15
CA CYS A 144 -7.84 -5.18 -11.30
C CYS A 144 -8.28 -5.23 -12.77
N GLY A 145 -7.44 -4.73 -13.69
CA GLY A 145 -7.65 -4.86 -15.13
C GLY A 145 -7.69 -6.33 -15.56
N ARG A 146 -6.75 -7.17 -15.08
CA ARG A 146 -6.76 -8.62 -15.34
C ARG A 146 -7.99 -9.32 -14.76
N ILE A 147 -8.44 -8.92 -13.57
CA ILE A 147 -9.66 -9.45 -12.96
C ILE A 147 -10.86 -9.10 -13.85
N MET A 148 -10.98 -7.86 -14.33
CA MET A 148 -12.07 -7.43 -15.23
C MET A 148 -12.03 -8.18 -16.58
N GLN A 149 -10.85 -8.31 -17.18
CA GLN A 149 -10.68 -9.06 -18.43
C GLN A 149 -11.09 -10.54 -18.27
N SER A 150 -10.84 -11.14 -17.10
CA SER A 150 -11.23 -12.54 -16.81
C SER A 150 -12.76 -12.77 -16.81
N VAL A 151 -13.53 -11.69 -16.71
CA VAL A 151 -14.99 -11.71 -16.80
C VAL A 151 -15.51 -11.03 -18.07
N GLY A 152 -14.64 -10.76 -19.05
CA GLY A 152 -15.01 -10.11 -20.31
C GLY A 152 -15.40 -8.65 -20.14
N ASP A 153 -14.78 -7.95 -19.18
CA ASP A 153 -15.05 -6.55 -18.82
C ASP A 153 -16.51 -6.27 -18.39
N GLU A 154 -17.23 -7.31 -17.96
CA GLU A 154 -18.63 -7.24 -17.51
C GLU A 154 -18.71 -7.36 -15.97
N PRO A 155 -18.90 -6.25 -15.21
CA PRO A 155 -18.88 -6.28 -13.74
C PRO A 155 -19.96 -7.16 -13.10
N SER A 156 -21.09 -7.32 -13.80
CA SER A 156 -22.22 -8.19 -13.41
C SER A 156 -21.81 -9.65 -13.20
N ARG A 157 -20.68 -10.07 -13.80
CA ARG A 157 -20.15 -11.44 -13.70
C ARG A 157 -19.17 -11.64 -12.54
N LEU A 158 -18.69 -10.58 -11.91
CA LEU A 158 -17.80 -10.67 -10.74
C LEU A 158 -18.44 -11.48 -9.59
N PRO A 159 -19.72 -11.29 -9.21
CA PRO A 159 -20.34 -12.05 -8.13
C PRO A 159 -20.51 -13.56 -8.43
N LEU A 160 -20.30 -13.99 -9.68
CA LEU A 160 -20.42 -15.40 -10.08
C LEU A 160 -19.16 -16.21 -9.76
N ARG A 161 -18.06 -15.55 -9.41
CA ARG A 161 -16.77 -16.17 -9.06
C ARG A 161 -16.73 -16.54 -7.58
N THR A 162 -16.01 -17.60 -7.23
CA THR A 162 -15.78 -17.95 -5.82
C THR A 162 -14.56 -17.22 -5.26
N ALA A 163 -14.38 -17.25 -3.93
CA ALA A 163 -13.18 -16.72 -3.30
C ALA A 163 -11.91 -17.45 -3.80
N GLU A 164 -11.99 -18.76 -4.05
CA GLU A 164 -10.90 -19.54 -4.62
C GLU A 164 -10.54 -19.10 -6.04
N ASP A 165 -11.54 -18.76 -6.87
CA ASP A 165 -11.28 -18.21 -8.22
C ASP A 165 -10.51 -16.89 -8.14
N TYR A 166 -10.86 -16.01 -7.19
CA TYR A 166 -10.13 -14.76 -6.97
C TYR A 166 -8.72 -14.98 -6.43
N CYS A 167 -8.52 -15.97 -5.56
CA CYS A 167 -7.21 -16.30 -5.03
C CYS A 167 -6.22 -16.84 -6.08
N ARG A 168 -6.68 -17.19 -7.29
CA ARG A 168 -5.79 -17.57 -8.41
C ARG A 168 -5.05 -16.39 -9.01
N PHE A 169 -5.49 -15.16 -8.78
CA PHE A 169 -4.78 -13.97 -9.27
C PHE A 169 -3.58 -13.66 -8.36
N PRO A 170 -2.35 -13.54 -8.91
CA PRO A 170 -1.17 -13.20 -8.13
C PRO A 170 -1.38 -11.92 -7.31
N GLY A 171 -1.14 -12.00 -6.00
CA GLY A 171 -1.34 -10.90 -5.06
C GLY A 171 -2.78 -10.69 -4.56
N VAL A 172 -3.72 -11.58 -4.91
CA VAL A 172 -5.05 -11.67 -4.28
C VAL A 172 -5.04 -12.84 -3.29
N GLY A 173 -4.74 -12.55 -2.03
CA GLY A 173 -4.91 -13.53 -0.95
C GLY A 173 -6.34 -13.56 -0.42
N VAL A 174 -6.59 -14.45 0.54
CA VAL A 174 -7.90 -14.64 1.19
C VAL A 174 -8.52 -13.32 1.67
N ALA A 175 -7.72 -12.40 2.23
CA ALA A 175 -8.20 -11.10 2.69
C ALA A 175 -8.74 -10.20 1.55
N LYS A 176 -8.03 -10.14 0.42
CA LYS A 176 -8.45 -9.36 -0.75
C LYS A 176 -9.64 -9.99 -1.45
N ALA A 177 -9.67 -11.32 -1.57
CA ALA A 177 -10.82 -12.05 -2.08
C ALA A 177 -12.07 -11.82 -1.21
N ALA A 178 -11.94 -11.91 0.13
CA ALA A 178 -13.04 -11.62 1.05
C ALA A 178 -13.54 -10.18 0.93
N THR A 179 -12.62 -9.21 0.76
CA THR A 179 -12.97 -7.80 0.55
C THR A 179 -13.82 -7.62 -0.72
N LEU A 180 -13.41 -8.23 -1.84
CA LEU A 180 -14.18 -8.20 -3.09
C LEU A 180 -15.56 -8.83 -2.93
N MET A 181 -15.62 -10.04 -2.38
CA MET A 181 -16.88 -10.76 -2.18
C MET A 181 -17.86 -9.97 -1.30
N ALA A 182 -17.36 -9.38 -0.20
CA ALA A 182 -18.16 -8.55 0.68
C ALA A 182 -18.68 -7.29 -0.02
N ALA A 183 -17.82 -6.60 -0.79
CA ALA A 183 -18.20 -5.40 -1.52
C ALA A 183 -19.26 -5.67 -2.60
N LEU A 184 -19.09 -6.75 -3.37
CA LEU A 184 -20.04 -7.16 -4.42
C LEU A 184 -21.40 -7.54 -3.83
N GLU A 185 -21.42 -8.32 -2.75
CA GLU A 185 -22.66 -8.69 -2.08
C GLU A 185 -23.33 -7.48 -1.43
N LEU A 186 -22.57 -6.57 -0.83
CA LEU A 186 -23.10 -5.32 -0.29
C LEU A 186 -23.73 -4.46 -1.39
N GLY A 187 -23.03 -4.32 -2.52
CA GLY A 187 -23.55 -3.63 -3.70
C GLY A 187 -24.87 -4.24 -4.17
N ARG A 188 -24.92 -5.57 -4.31
CA ARG A 188 -26.16 -6.29 -4.67
C ARG A 188 -27.30 -6.00 -3.70
N ARG A 189 -27.04 -6.01 -2.39
CA ARG A 189 -28.06 -5.72 -1.35
C ARG A 189 -28.52 -4.28 -1.37
N ALA A 190 -27.62 -3.33 -1.63
CA ALA A 190 -27.94 -1.91 -1.67
C ALA A 190 -28.93 -1.56 -2.81
N TYR A 191 -28.95 -2.35 -3.89
CA TYR A 191 -29.90 -2.20 -4.99
C TYR A 191 -31.17 -3.04 -4.86
N LEU A 192 -31.32 -3.83 -3.79
CA LEU A 192 -32.59 -4.50 -3.51
C LEU A 192 -33.60 -3.52 -2.91
N PRO A 193 -34.89 -3.61 -3.26
CA PRO A 193 -35.92 -2.80 -2.64
C PRO A 193 -35.94 -3.05 -1.13
N ALA A 194 -36.01 -1.96 -0.36
CA ALA A 194 -36.12 -2.04 1.08
C ALA A 194 -37.35 -2.88 1.45
N LYS A 195 -37.16 -3.89 2.30
CA LYS A 195 -38.29 -4.58 2.92
C LYS A 195 -38.87 -3.63 3.95
N HIS A 196 -40.04 -3.05 3.64
CA HIS A 196 -40.87 -2.31 4.57
C HIS A 196 -41.35 -3.21 5.71
#